data_AF-A0A6C0EEQ0-F1
#
_entry.id   AF-A0A6C0EEQ0-F1
#
_cell.length_a   1.000
_cell.length_b   1.000
_cell.length_c   1.000
_cell.angle_alpha   90.00
_cell.angle_beta   90.00
_cell.angle_gamma   90.00
#
_symmetry.space_group_name_H-M   'P 1'
#
loop_
_entity.id
_entity.type
_entity.pdbx_description
1 polymer ?
#
loop_
_entity_poly.entity_id
_entity_poly.type
_entity_poly.pdbx_seq_one_letter_code
_entity_poly.pdbx_strand_id
1 'polypeptide(L)'
;MNTNNSTNSSSNQSNQNNQSNQSNTRKTIMKYADISNFYKIGDYLPILNGCINSELTVMYIAYFTLYLTLGNTDALKLWHEKYTFTLSIWSISTMMVVIILTRLCYTLIFNQFTIYRFTFLSVVVQLVYDLFYYLIFYHKLPKGIKMFNYLDVNTDDISYRTSTESVTSIILACFLSSNFATYSLNSNLILLVVSVYFIPFFIYNS
;
A
#
# COMPACT_ATOMS: atom_id res chain seq x y z
N MET A 1 44.45 -67.78 26.92
CA MET A 1 44.21 -66.34 27.12
C MET A 1 42.80 -66.19 27.70
N ASN A 2 42.74 -65.80 28.96
CA ASN A 2 41.68 -65.16 29.74
C ASN A 2 40.20 -65.07 29.26
N THR A 3 39.34 -65.61 30.14
CA THR A 3 38.15 -65.01 30.80
C THR A 3 36.86 -64.70 30.03
N ASN A 4 35.82 -65.45 30.43
CA ASN A 4 34.60 -65.03 31.14
C ASN A 4 33.61 -64.00 30.57
N ASN A 5 32.34 -64.36 30.81
CA ASN A 5 31.20 -63.52 31.19
C ASN A 5 30.56 -62.65 30.10
N SER A 6 29.27 -62.31 30.12
CA SER A 6 28.03 -62.82 30.71
C SER A 6 26.96 -61.79 30.30
N THR A 7 25.73 -62.25 30.09
CA THR A 7 24.44 -61.53 30.33
C THR A 7 24.06 -60.24 29.57
N ASN A 8 22.88 -60.34 28.93
CA ASN A 8 21.72 -59.43 28.95
C ASN A 8 21.94 -57.91 28.76
N SER A 9 21.24 -57.32 27.80
CA SER A 9 19.89 -56.74 28.02
C SER A 9 19.46 -55.79 26.88
N SER A 10 18.23 -56.00 26.43
CA SER A 10 17.18 -55.06 26.06
C SER A 10 17.49 -53.64 25.57
N SER A 11 16.71 -53.26 24.54
CA SER A 11 16.15 -51.92 24.24
C SER A 11 16.69 -51.24 22.98
N ASN A 12 15.87 -51.23 21.93
CA ASN A 12 15.52 -50.00 21.21
C ASN A 12 14.29 -50.23 20.34
N GLN A 13 13.12 -49.89 20.92
CA GLN A 13 12.00 -49.35 20.16
C GLN A 13 12.46 -48.08 19.47
N SER A 14 12.36 -48.02 18.14
CA SER A 14 12.02 -46.80 17.38
C SER A 14 12.29 -47.06 15.90
N ASN A 15 11.38 -47.76 15.24
CA ASN A 15 11.22 -47.57 13.82
C ASN A 15 9.75 -47.53 13.47
N GLN A 16 9.39 -46.37 12.93
CA GLN A 16 8.59 -46.26 11.73
C GLN A 16 7.07 -46.36 11.88
N ASN A 17 6.48 -45.24 11.46
CA ASN A 17 5.43 -45.22 10.45
C ASN A 17 4.02 -45.55 10.95
N ASN A 18 3.21 -44.51 11.09
CA ASN A 18 2.34 -44.10 9.98
C ASN A 18 1.41 -42.98 10.48
N GLN A 19 1.59 -41.78 9.93
CA GLN A 19 0.68 -41.27 8.91
C GLN A 19 -0.78 -41.27 9.38
N SER A 20 -1.14 -40.24 10.13
CA SER A 20 -2.52 -39.78 10.21
C SER A 20 -2.58 -38.32 9.76
N ASN A 21 -2.94 -38.17 8.49
CA ASN A 21 -3.89 -37.16 8.00
C ASN A 21 -3.85 -35.80 8.69
N GLN A 22 -2.90 -34.95 8.32
CA GLN A 22 -3.15 -33.52 8.33
C GLN A 22 -3.73 -33.12 6.98
N SER A 23 -5.07 -33.14 6.96
CA SER A 23 -5.88 -32.55 5.92
C SER A 23 -5.38 -31.14 5.57
N ASN A 24 -5.08 -30.97 4.29
CA ASN A 24 -4.79 -29.71 3.63
C ASN A 24 -5.96 -28.74 3.81
N THR A 25 -6.00 -28.03 4.93
CA THR A 25 -6.66 -26.73 5.00
C THR A 25 -5.61 -25.69 4.63
N ARG A 26 -5.47 -25.41 3.32
CA ARG A 26 -4.84 -24.16 2.85
C ARG A 26 -5.75 -23.01 3.29
N LYS A 27 -5.66 -22.66 4.58
CA LYS A 27 -6.02 -21.34 5.05
C LYS A 27 -4.90 -20.43 4.58
N THR A 28 -5.00 -19.93 3.35
CA THR A 28 -4.17 -18.83 2.86
C THR A 28 -4.54 -17.60 3.68
N ILE A 29 -4.03 -17.54 4.92
CA ILE A 29 -3.97 -16.30 5.68
C ILE A 29 -3.09 -15.39 4.81
N MET A 30 -3.66 -14.30 4.30
CA MET A 30 -2.86 -13.26 3.65
C MET A 30 -1.72 -12.90 4.60
N LYS A 31 -0.51 -13.29 4.22
CA LYS A 31 0.68 -13.07 5.03
C LYS A 31 1.13 -11.64 4.73
N TYR A 32 1.00 -10.75 5.69
CA TYR A 32 1.54 -9.41 5.59
C TYR A 32 3.03 -9.45 5.93
N ALA A 33 3.89 -9.00 5.01
CA ALA A 33 5.31 -8.87 5.28
C ALA A 33 5.60 -7.59 6.07
N ASP A 34 6.64 -7.63 6.89
CA ASP A 34 7.16 -6.44 7.57
C ASP A 34 7.84 -5.52 6.57
N ILE A 35 7.28 -4.32 6.44
CA ILE A 35 7.75 -3.22 5.59
C ILE A 35 8.24 -2.01 6.41
N SER A 36 8.25 -2.13 7.75
CA SER A 36 8.52 -1.00 8.64
C SER A 36 10.00 -0.63 8.76
N ASN A 37 10.90 -1.59 8.56
CA ASN A 37 12.34 -1.38 8.72
C ASN A 37 12.88 -0.43 7.64
N PHE A 38 13.28 0.79 8.01
CA PHE A 38 13.77 1.81 7.09
C PHE A 38 15.01 1.38 6.27
N TYR A 39 15.89 0.56 6.83
CA TYR A 39 17.16 0.18 6.19
C TYR A 39 17.00 -0.98 5.18
N LYS A 40 15.82 -1.60 5.10
CA LYS A 40 15.57 -2.70 4.17
C LYS A 40 15.21 -2.17 2.78
N ILE A 41 16.24 -2.07 1.93
CA ILE A 41 16.11 -1.50 0.57
C ILE A 41 15.18 -2.34 -0.32
N GLY A 42 15.11 -3.67 -0.10
CA GLY A 42 14.25 -4.56 -0.88
C GLY A 42 12.75 -4.22 -0.82
N ASP A 43 12.31 -3.46 0.19
CA ASP A 43 10.88 -3.16 0.38
C ASP A 43 10.41 -1.94 -0.42
N TYR A 44 11.30 -1.10 -0.95
CA TYR A 44 10.88 0.10 -1.69
C TYR A 44 10.14 -0.22 -2.99
N LEU A 45 10.48 -1.32 -3.68
CA LEU A 45 9.78 -1.72 -4.90
C LEU A 45 8.35 -2.23 -4.60
N PRO A 46 8.13 -3.15 -3.64
CA PRO A 46 6.79 -3.45 -3.14
C PRO A 46 5.98 -2.24 -2.70
N ILE A 47 6.62 -1.27 -2.04
CA ILE A 47 5.95 -0.04 -1.61
C ILE A 47 5.51 0.80 -2.80
N LEU A 48 6.40 0.98 -3.78
CA LEU A 48 6.06 1.69 -5.02
C LEU A 48 4.88 1.02 -5.75
N ASN A 49 4.92 -0.31 -5.86
CA ASN A 49 3.80 -1.08 -6.41
C ASN A 49 2.52 -0.87 -5.60
N GLY A 50 2.61 -0.83 -4.27
CA GLY A 50 1.48 -0.55 -3.39
C GLY A 50 0.86 0.83 -3.64
N CYS A 51 1.69 1.87 -3.75
CA CYS A 51 1.25 3.24 -4.05
C CYS A 51 0.58 3.33 -5.42
N ILE A 52 1.20 2.77 -6.47
CA ILE A 52 0.65 2.82 -7.84
C ILE A 52 -0.69 2.08 -7.90
N ASN A 53 -0.76 0.86 -7.36
CA ASN A 53 -2.00 0.08 -7.41
C ASN A 53 -3.09 0.67 -6.51
N SER A 54 -2.72 1.36 -5.43
CA SER A 54 -3.68 2.11 -4.62
C SER A 54 -4.30 3.26 -5.41
N GLU A 55 -3.48 4.08 -6.09
CA GLU A 55 -3.95 5.16 -6.95
C GLU A 55 -4.86 4.64 -8.06
N LEU A 56 -4.46 3.56 -8.76
CA LEU A 56 -5.29 2.94 -9.80
C LEU A 56 -6.64 2.46 -9.26
N THR A 57 -6.66 1.90 -8.05
CA THR A 57 -7.88 1.37 -7.43
C THR A 57 -8.82 2.51 -7.04
N VAL A 58 -8.31 3.56 -6.39
CA VAL A 58 -9.09 4.73 -5.99
C VAL A 58 -9.62 5.47 -7.21
N MET A 59 -8.79 5.62 -8.24
CA MET A 59 -9.20 6.12 -9.55
C MET A 59 -10.37 5.28 -10.10
N TYR A 60 -10.21 3.97 -10.23
CA TYR A 60 -11.30 3.11 -10.72
C TYR A 60 -12.61 3.24 -9.91
N ILE A 61 -12.53 3.27 -8.58
CA ILE A 61 -13.70 3.44 -7.70
C ILE A 61 -14.36 4.81 -7.90
N ALA A 62 -13.56 5.87 -7.99
CA ALA A 62 -14.08 7.22 -8.19
C ALA A 62 -14.80 7.35 -9.54
N TYR A 63 -14.28 6.72 -10.61
CA TYR A 63 -14.90 6.73 -11.93
C TYR A 63 -16.26 6.03 -11.88
N PHE A 64 -16.28 4.83 -11.33
CA PHE A 64 -17.49 4.03 -11.21
C PHE A 64 -18.56 4.71 -10.34
N THR A 65 -18.15 5.34 -9.23
CA THR A 65 -19.05 6.07 -8.35
C THR A 65 -19.66 7.30 -9.03
N LEU A 66 -18.86 8.07 -9.76
CA LEU A 66 -19.34 9.23 -10.53
C LEU A 66 -20.28 8.80 -11.64
N TYR A 67 -19.94 7.73 -12.37
CA TYR A 67 -20.77 7.15 -13.42
C TYR A 67 -22.16 6.74 -12.91
N LEU A 68 -22.22 6.07 -11.75
CA LEU A 68 -23.49 5.66 -11.14
C LEU A 68 -24.31 6.83 -10.56
N THR A 69 -23.65 7.90 -10.10
CA THR A 69 -24.31 9.01 -9.40
C THR A 69 -24.83 10.10 -10.34
N LEU A 70 -24.06 10.43 -11.39
CA LEU A 70 -24.29 11.62 -12.23
C LEU A 70 -24.65 11.27 -13.69
N GLY A 71 -24.52 10.02 -14.10
CA GLY A 71 -24.69 9.63 -15.50
C GLY A 71 -23.48 9.99 -16.39
N ASN A 72 -23.54 9.58 -17.66
CA ASN A 72 -22.35 9.44 -18.51
C ASN A 72 -21.62 10.77 -18.82
N THR A 73 -22.34 11.83 -19.21
CA THR A 73 -21.72 13.07 -19.73
C THR A 73 -21.09 13.96 -18.66
N ASP A 74 -21.72 14.09 -17.49
CA ASP A 74 -21.22 14.95 -16.42
C ASP A 74 -20.12 14.25 -15.59
N ALA A 75 -20.21 12.92 -15.44
CA ALA A 75 -19.17 12.13 -14.81
C ALA A 75 -17.85 12.22 -15.58
N LEU A 76 -17.88 12.10 -16.91
CA LEU A 76 -16.68 12.15 -17.76
C LEU A 76 -15.97 13.51 -17.69
N LYS A 77 -16.75 14.60 -17.68
CA LYS A 77 -16.22 15.95 -17.62
C LYS A 77 -15.55 16.24 -16.27
N LEU A 78 -16.23 15.91 -15.17
CA LEU A 78 -15.68 16.03 -13.81
C LEU A 78 -14.46 15.12 -13.61
N TRP A 79 -14.48 13.94 -14.24
CA TRP A 79 -13.37 13.00 -14.22
C TRP A 79 -12.10 13.57 -14.85
N HIS A 80 -12.20 14.11 -16.07
CA HIS A 80 -11.07 14.73 -16.76
C HIS A 80 -10.53 15.99 -16.06
N GLU A 81 -11.42 16.77 -15.43
CA GLU A 81 -11.00 17.93 -14.64
C GLU A 81 -10.27 17.50 -13.35
N LYS A 82 -10.65 16.35 -12.78
CA LYS A 82 -10.13 15.86 -11.50
C LYS A 82 -8.86 15.00 -11.63
N TYR A 83 -8.79 14.10 -12.60
CA TYR A 83 -7.67 13.15 -12.74
C TYR A 83 -6.85 13.48 -13.99
N THR A 84 -5.79 14.24 -13.77
CA THR A 84 -4.74 14.45 -14.78
C THR A 84 -3.54 13.58 -14.46
N PHE A 85 -2.76 13.22 -15.48
CA PHE A 85 -1.52 12.46 -15.30
C PHE A 85 -0.59 13.09 -14.25
N THR A 86 -0.53 14.43 -14.23
CA THR A 86 0.21 15.19 -13.25
C THR A 86 -0.30 14.98 -11.82
N LEU A 87 -1.62 14.97 -11.61
CA LEU A 87 -2.22 14.76 -10.29
C LEU A 87 -2.00 13.32 -9.79
N SER A 88 -2.10 12.32 -10.68
CA SER A 88 -1.84 10.93 -10.29
C SER A 88 -0.37 10.67 -9.97
N ILE A 89 0.58 11.22 -10.74
CA ILE A 89 2.01 11.15 -10.40
C ILE A 89 2.28 11.85 -9.06
N TRP A 90 1.67 13.01 -8.84
CA TRP A 90 1.79 13.74 -7.59
C TRP A 90 1.28 12.91 -6.40
N SER A 91 0.09 12.31 -6.52
CA SER A 91 -0.49 11.43 -5.51
C SER A 91 0.43 10.23 -5.18
N ILE A 92 0.92 9.52 -6.19
CA ILE A 92 1.85 8.40 -6.02
C ILE A 92 3.14 8.84 -5.33
N SER A 93 3.69 9.98 -5.74
CA SER A 93 4.92 10.54 -5.16
C SER A 93 4.73 10.93 -3.69
N THR A 94 3.62 11.58 -3.35
CA THR A 94 3.28 11.96 -1.98
C THR A 94 3.08 10.73 -1.08
N MET A 95 2.34 9.72 -1.54
CA MET A 95 2.18 8.46 -0.80
C MET A 95 3.52 7.78 -0.54
N MET A 96 4.41 7.73 -1.54
CA MET A 96 5.77 7.20 -1.35
C MET A 96 6.52 7.95 -0.26
N VAL A 97 6.53 9.28 -0.29
CA VAL A 97 7.20 10.09 0.75
C VAL A 97 6.62 9.83 2.13
N VAL A 98 5.30 9.78 2.26
CA VAL A 98 4.61 9.55 3.53
C VAL A 98 4.91 8.16 4.10
N ILE A 99 4.93 7.10 3.28
CA ILE A 99 5.28 5.75 3.74
C ILE A 99 6.75 5.70 4.17
N ILE A 100 7.66 6.37 3.43
CA ILE A 100 9.09 6.41 3.80
C ILE A 100 9.30 7.14 5.13
N LEU A 101 8.65 8.28 5.33
CA LEU A 101 8.66 8.98 6.62
C LEU A 101 8.06 8.12 7.73
N THR A 102 6.99 7.39 7.42
CA THR A 102 6.38 6.46 8.39
C THR A 102 7.34 5.35 8.78
N ARG A 103 8.11 4.78 7.85
CA ARG A 103 9.14 3.79 8.18
C ARG A 103 10.20 4.35 9.12
N LEU A 104 10.62 5.60 8.89
CA LEU A 104 11.56 6.28 9.77
C LEU A 104 10.96 6.45 11.18
N CYS A 105 9.76 7.00 11.29
CA CYS A 105 9.09 7.19 12.58
C CYS A 105 8.77 5.86 13.29
N TYR A 106 8.32 4.84 12.54
CA TYR A 106 7.97 3.54 13.11
C TYR A 106 9.18 2.84 13.72
N THR A 107 10.32 2.90 13.05
CA THR A 107 11.60 2.34 13.53
C THR A 107 12.05 3.01 14.85
N LEU A 108 11.66 4.27 15.10
CA LEU A 108 12.00 5.00 16.33
C LEU A 108 11.00 4.76 17.48
N ILE A 109 9.73 4.50 17.18
CA ILE A 109 8.65 4.47 18.18
C ILE A 109 8.26 3.05 18.59
N PHE A 110 8.32 2.08 17.66
CA PHE A 110 7.76 0.73 17.87
C PHE A 110 8.82 -0.36 17.70
N ASN A 111 8.83 -1.31 18.64
CA ASN A 111 9.75 -2.47 18.62
C ASN A 111 9.19 -3.71 17.92
N GLN A 112 7.89 -3.75 17.65
CA GLN A 112 7.22 -4.90 17.03
C GLN A 112 6.34 -4.44 15.86
N PHE A 113 6.48 -5.13 14.72
CA PHE A 113 5.68 -4.85 13.53
C PHE A 113 4.27 -5.42 13.66
N THR A 114 3.28 -4.58 13.39
CA THR A 114 1.92 -5.02 13.07
C THR A 114 1.38 -4.12 11.97
N ILE A 115 0.73 -4.69 10.96
CA ILE A 115 0.23 -3.92 9.81
C ILE A 115 -0.74 -2.81 10.24
N TYR A 116 -1.56 -3.06 11.27
CA TYR A 116 -2.51 -2.08 11.77
C TYR A 116 -1.83 -0.88 12.45
N ARG A 117 -0.78 -1.10 13.26
CA ARG A 117 -0.03 0.02 13.88
C ARG A 117 0.73 0.82 12.81
N PHE A 118 1.31 0.13 11.84
CA PHE A 118 2.02 0.78 10.74
C PHE A 118 1.07 1.64 9.90
N THR A 119 -0.10 1.09 9.56
CA THR A 119 -1.12 1.79 8.79
C THR A 119 -1.68 2.98 9.57
N PHE A 120 -1.98 2.81 10.87
CA PHE A 120 -2.43 3.91 11.72
C PHE A 120 -1.39 5.04 11.79
N LEU A 121 -0.12 4.71 11.98
CA LEU A 121 0.96 5.71 11.96
C LEU A 121 1.07 6.39 10.59
N SER A 122 0.91 5.64 9.50
CA SER A 122 0.94 6.20 8.14
C SER A 122 -0.17 7.21 7.92
N VAL A 123 -1.38 6.94 8.42
CA VAL A 123 -2.50 7.90 8.36
C VAL A 123 -2.19 9.16 9.15
N VAL A 124 -1.61 9.04 10.36
CA VAL A 124 -1.22 10.21 11.15
C VAL A 124 -0.17 11.04 10.42
N VAL A 125 0.85 10.41 9.84
CA VAL A 125 1.88 11.10 9.04
C VAL A 125 1.28 11.75 7.80
N GLN A 126 0.33 11.10 7.11
CA GLN A 126 -0.39 11.68 5.98
C GLN A 126 -1.13 12.96 6.38
N LEU A 127 -1.90 12.93 7.48
CA LEU A 127 -2.65 14.09 7.94
C LEU A 127 -1.73 15.26 8.33
N VAL A 128 -0.59 14.95 8.97
CA VAL A 128 0.43 15.95 9.28
C VAL A 128 1.04 16.52 8.00
N TYR A 129 1.35 15.67 7.01
CA TYR A 129 1.86 16.10 5.72
C TYR A 129 0.87 17.03 4.99
N ASP A 130 -0.41 16.66 4.95
CA ASP A 130 -1.47 17.44 4.33
C ASP A 130 -1.62 18.81 5.03
N LEU A 131 -1.53 18.85 6.37
CA LEU A 131 -1.55 20.09 7.15
C LEU A 131 -0.35 21.00 6.82
N PHE A 132 0.86 20.44 6.75
CA PHE A 132 2.05 21.21 6.37
C PHE A 132 1.94 21.72 4.93
N TYR A 133 1.44 20.89 4.02
CA TYR A 133 1.23 21.28 2.64
C TYR A 133 0.25 22.45 2.55
N TYR A 134 -0.89 22.35 3.24
CA TYR A 134 -1.87 23.45 3.34
C TYR A 134 -1.21 24.72 3.90
N LEU A 135 -0.50 24.64 5.02
CA LEU A 135 0.08 25.82 5.67
C LEU A 135 1.15 26.51 4.81
N ILE A 136 2.00 25.73 4.12
CA ILE A 136 3.13 26.26 3.35
C ILE A 136 2.67 26.83 2.00
N PHE A 137 1.81 26.08 1.30
CA PHE A 137 1.44 26.39 -0.07
C PHE A 137 0.21 27.29 -0.13
N TYR A 138 -0.81 27.06 0.68
CA TYR A 138 -2.05 27.83 0.62
C TYR A 138 -1.87 29.30 1.00
N HIS A 139 -0.98 29.61 1.95
CA HIS A 139 -0.70 31.00 2.34
C HIS A 139 0.20 31.77 1.37
N LYS A 140 0.86 31.11 0.41
CA LYS A 140 1.93 31.73 -0.40
C LYS A 140 1.75 31.61 -1.92
N LEU A 141 0.68 30.99 -2.39
CA LEU A 141 0.52 30.72 -3.83
C LEU A 141 -0.20 31.86 -4.58
N PRO A 142 0.29 32.24 -5.78
CA PRO A 142 -0.41 33.16 -6.65
C PRO A 142 -1.68 32.51 -7.23
N LYS A 143 -2.78 33.25 -7.19
CA LYS A 143 -4.07 32.82 -7.76
C LYS A 143 -3.92 32.57 -9.28
N GLY A 144 -4.43 31.45 -9.78
CA GLY A 144 -4.52 31.19 -11.23
C GLY A 144 -3.77 29.98 -11.79
N ILE A 145 -3.05 29.20 -10.96
CA ILE A 145 -2.50 27.91 -11.39
C ILE A 145 -3.62 26.87 -11.35
N LYS A 146 -3.98 26.27 -12.49
CA LYS A 146 -5.11 25.32 -12.64
C LYS A 146 -5.10 24.17 -11.62
N MET A 147 -3.92 23.67 -11.27
CA MET A 147 -3.75 22.61 -10.25
C MET A 147 -4.22 23.04 -8.85
N PHE A 148 -4.03 24.32 -8.51
CA PHE A 148 -4.46 24.89 -7.25
C PHE A 148 -5.89 25.43 -7.31
N ASN A 149 -6.38 25.85 -8.48
CA ASN A 149 -7.79 26.21 -8.64
C ASN A 149 -8.73 25.01 -8.39
N TYR A 150 -8.31 23.77 -8.62
CA TYR A 150 -9.08 22.58 -8.21
C TYR A 150 -9.20 22.46 -6.66
N LEU A 151 -8.21 22.99 -5.92
CA LEU A 151 -8.28 23.11 -4.45
C LEU A 151 -9.11 24.33 -4.01
N ASP A 152 -9.43 25.26 -4.92
CA ASP A 152 -10.01 26.59 -4.64
C ASP A 152 -11.50 26.72 -5.06
N VAL A 153 -12.02 25.82 -5.90
CA VAL A 153 -13.46 25.80 -6.28
C VAL A 153 -14.24 25.10 -5.17
N ASN A 154 -14.84 25.86 -4.25
CA ASN A 154 -15.57 25.39 -3.04
C ASN A 154 -14.69 24.75 -1.97
N THR A 155 -13.95 25.60 -1.26
CA THR A 155 -12.99 25.27 -0.20
C THR A 155 -13.56 24.45 0.96
N ASP A 156 -14.87 24.50 1.20
CA ASP A 156 -15.49 23.81 2.34
C ASP A 156 -15.82 22.34 2.02
N ASP A 157 -16.23 22.02 0.79
CA ASP A 157 -16.64 20.65 0.39
C ASP A 157 -15.51 19.84 -0.26
N ILE A 158 -14.62 20.50 -1.03
CA ILE A 158 -13.55 19.80 -1.76
C ILE A 158 -12.37 19.46 -0.84
N SER A 159 -12.07 20.29 0.16
CA SER A 159 -11.00 20.02 1.13
C SER A 159 -11.29 18.74 1.93
N TYR A 160 -12.55 18.54 2.36
CA TYR A 160 -12.98 17.33 3.05
C TYR A 160 -12.92 16.07 2.15
N ARG A 161 -13.35 16.19 0.88
CA ARG A 161 -13.25 15.09 -0.11
C ARG A 161 -11.80 14.70 -0.40
N THR A 162 -10.92 15.68 -0.55
CA THR A 162 -9.50 15.45 -0.90
C THR A 162 -8.76 14.79 0.26
N SER A 163 -9.03 15.19 1.50
CA SER A 163 -8.45 14.54 2.69
C SER A 163 -8.92 13.09 2.85
N THR A 164 -10.20 12.82 2.59
CA THR A 164 -10.76 11.45 2.68
C THR A 164 -10.17 10.52 1.62
N GLU A 165 -9.93 11.04 0.42
CA GLU A 165 -9.28 10.30 -0.67
C GLU A 165 -7.83 9.95 -0.31
N SER A 166 -7.02 10.92 0.14
CA SER A 166 -5.64 10.69 0.58
C SER A 166 -5.53 9.64 1.68
N VAL A 167 -6.44 9.68 2.68
CA VAL A 167 -6.48 8.69 3.77
C VAL A 167 -6.86 7.29 3.25
N THR A 168 -7.83 7.21 2.33
CA THR A 168 -8.22 5.93 1.74
C THR A 168 -7.07 5.33 0.92
N SER A 169 -6.41 6.15 0.10
CA SER A 169 -5.27 5.76 -0.71
C SER A 169 -4.08 5.31 0.13
N ILE A 170 -3.74 6.00 1.23
CA ILE A 170 -2.59 5.60 2.06
C ILE A 170 -2.86 4.29 2.81
N ILE A 171 -4.09 4.08 3.30
CA ILE A 171 -4.49 2.82 3.94
C ILE A 171 -4.32 1.66 2.96
N LEU A 172 -4.91 1.80 1.77
CA LEU A 172 -4.84 0.78 0.74
C LEU A 172 -3.39 0.54 0.28
N ALA A 173 -2.59 1.60 0.13
CA ALA A 173 -1.17 1.50 -0.21
C ALA A 173 -0.39 0.71 0.84
N CYS A 174 -0.63 0.90 2.14
CA CYS A 174 0.04 0.14 3.20
C CYS A 174 -0.26 -1.36 3.12
N PHE A 175 -1.53 -1.73 2.94
CA PHE A 175 -1.94 -3.13 2.81
C PHE A 175 -1.37 -3.78 1.54
N LEU A 176 -1.47 -3.09 0.40
CA LEU A 176 -0.92 -3.58 -0.87
C LEU A 176 0.60 -3.72 -0.82
N SER A 177 1.30 -2.73 -0.26
CA SER A 177 2.76 -2.77 -0.08
C SER A 177 3.21 -3.97 0.73
N SER A 178 2.53 -4.22 1.86
CA SER A 178 2.86 -5.34 2.74
C SER A 178 2.52 -6.70 2.12
N ASN A 179 1.47 -6.77 1.29
CA ASN A 179 1.15 -7.96 0.51
C ASN A 179 2.19 -8.21 -0.59
N PHE A 180 2.55 -7.19 -1.38
CA PHE A 180 3.52 -7.29 -2.48
C PHE A 180 4.94 -7.56 -1.98
N ALA A 181 5.25 -7.21 -0.74
CA ALA A 181 6.52 -7.55 -0.10
C ALA A 181 6.66 -9.07 0.18
N THR A 182 5.61 -9.86 0.03
CA THR A 182 5.70 -11.34 0.02
C THR A 182 6.06 -11.92 -1.34
N TYR A 183 5.99 -11.12 -2.41
CA TYR A 183 6.20 -11.60 -3.77
C TYR A 183 7.69 -11.60 -4.13
N SER A 184 8.05 -12.41 -5.13
CA SER A 184 9.41 -12.39 -5.69
C SER A 184 9.72 -11.06 -6.36
N LEU A 185 11.01 -10.76 -6.54
CA LEU A 185 11.45 -9.57 -7.28
C LEU A 185 10.84 -9.53 -8.70
N ASN A 186 10.88 -10.67 -9.41
CA ASN A 186 10.35 -10.77 -10.78
C ASN A 186 8.84 -10.50 -10.82
N SER A 187 8.09 -11.01 -9.85
CA SER A 187 6.65 -10.74 -9.74
C SER A 187 6.37 -9.26 -9.49
N ASN A 188 7.16 -8.62 -8.63
CA ASN A 188 7.06 -7.18 -8.38
C ASN A 188 7.41 -6.34 -9.61
N LEU A 189 8.41 -6.74 -10.40
CA LEU A 189 8.76 -6.04 -11.64
C LEU A 189 7.66 -6.17 -12.69
N ILE A 190 7.09 -7.36 -12.88
CA ILE A 190 5.96 -7.57 -13.79
C ILE A 190 4.77 -6.72 -13.36
N LEU A 191 4.45 -6.74 -12.06
CA LEU A 191 3.37 -5.93 -11.50
C LEU A 191 3.60 -4.43 -11.76
N LEU A 192 4.82 -3.93 -11.55
CA LEU A 192 5.16 -2.53 -11.81
C LEU A 192 4.87 -2.15 -13.27
N VAL A 193 5.36 -2.95 -14.23
CA VAL A 193 5.19 -2.68 -15.66
C VAL A 193 3.71 -2.67 -16.04
N VAL A 194 2.94 -3.65 -15.57
CA VAL A 194 1.50 -3.76 -15.84
C VAL A 194 0.75 -2.58 -15.22
N SER A 195 1.02 -2.23 -13.97
CA SER A 195 0.33 -1.14 -13.28
C SER A 195 0.64 0.23 -13.93
N VAL A 196 1.90 0.51 -14.28
CA VAL A 196 2.27 1.77 -14.95
C VAL A 196 1.62 1.88 -16.33
N TYR A 197 1.45 0.77 -17.06
CA TYR A 197 0.74 0.76 -18.34
C TYR A 197 -0.73 1.18 -18.21
N PHE A 198 -1.40 0.83 -17.11
CA PHE A 198 -2.81 1.16 -16.92
C PHE A 198 -3.07 2.63 -16.56
N ILE A 199 -2.12 3.34 -15.97
CA ILE A 199 -2.28 4.77 -15.62
C ILE A 199 -2.67 5.62 -16.86
N PRO A 200 -1.86 5.67 -17.94
CA PRO A 200 -2.22 6.46 -19.11
C PRO A 200 -3.45 5.89 -19.83
N PHE A 201 -3.67 4.56 -19.78
CA PHE A 201 -4.86 3.95 -20.37
C PHE A 201 -6.15 4.49 -19.73
N PHE A 202 -6.20 4.55 -18.39
CA PHE A 202 -7.36 5.08 -17.68
C PHE A 202 -7.53 6.57 -17.91
N ILE A 203 -6.45 7.35 -17.93
CA ILE A 203 -6.53 8.81 -18.11
C ILE A 203 -6.91 9.21 -19.53
N TYR A 204 -6.54 8.42 -20.54
CA TYR A 204 -6.82 8.72 -21.94
C TYR A 204 -8.17 8.18 -22.43
N ASN A 205 -8.64 7.05 -21.90
CA ASN A 205 -9.91 6.43 -22.32
C ASN A 205 -11.09 6.71 -21.39
N SER A 206 -10.86 7.27 -20.21
CA SER A 206 -11.89 8.02 -19.49
C SER A 206 -12.16 9.33 -20.19
#